data_AF-A0A0V1KIT6-F1
#
_entry.id   AF-A0A0V1KIT6-F1
#
_cell.length_a   1.000
_cell.length_b   1.000
_cell.length_c   1.000
_cell.angle_alpha   90.00
_cell.angle_beta   90.00
_cell.angle_gamma   90.00
#
_symmetry.space_group_name_H-M   'P 1'
#
loop_
_entity.id
_entity.type
_entity.pdbx_description
1 polymer ?
#
loop_
_entity_poly.entity_id
_entity_poly.type
_entity_poly.pdbx_seq_one_letter_code
_entity_poly.pdbx_strand_id
1 'polypeptide(L)' 'MCYYTSWAKDRPIEGSFKPGNIDPCLCTHLIYAFAGMQNNEITYTHEQDLRDYEALNGLKDSASENVCQNQ' A
#
# COMPACT_ATOMS: atom_id res chain seq x y z
N MET A 1 -7.33 -9.93 4.21
CA MET A 1 -7.21 -8.86 3.20
C MET A 1 -7.28 -7.52 3.92
N CYS A 2 -6.46 -6.55 3.54
CA CYS A 2 -6.42 -5.22 4.15
C CYS A 2 -6.32 -4.16 3.07
N TYR A 3 -7.12 -3.10 3.19
CA TYR A 3 -7.10 -1.98 2.26
C TYR A 3 -6.16 -0.89 2.77
N TYR A 4 -5.30 -0.40 1.87
CA TYR A 4 -4.58 0.85 2.05
C TYR A 4 -5.25 1.93 1.19
N THR A 5 -5.70 3.01 1.80
CA THR A 5 -6.31 4.14 1.09
C THR A 5 -5.28 5.22 0.78
N SER A 6 -5.19 5.64 -0.49
CA SER A 6 -4.15 6.55 -0.99
C SER A 6 -4.10 7.89 -0.26
N TRP A 7 -5.22 8.40 0.23
CA TRP A 7 -5.31 9.67 0.97
C TRP A 7 -4.97 9.56 2.46
N ALA A 8 -4.65 8.36 2.98
CA ALA A 8 -4.29 8.21 4.38
C ALA A 8 -2.99 8.93 4.74
N LYS A 9 -2.06 9.07 3.77
CA LYS A 9 -0.80 9.82 3.94
C LYS A 9 -1.01 11.32 4.19
N ASP A 10 -2.15 11.87 3.77
CA ASP A 10 -2.45 13.30 3.86
C ASP A 10 -3.17 13.69 5.17
N ARG A 11 -3.48 12.71 6.03
CA ARG A 11 -4.09 12.98 7.33
C ARG A 11 -3.09 13.72 8.25
N PRO A 12 -3.57 14.59 9.17
CA PRO A 12 -2.69 15.35 10.06
C PRO A 12 -1.91 14.47 11.04
N ILE A 13 -0.63 14.81 11.26
CA ILE A 13 0.23 14.34 12.37
C ILE A 13 0.21 12.81 12.48
N GLU A 14 -0.22 12.27 13.63
CA GLU A 14 -0.26 10.85 13.96
C GLU A 14 -1.30 10.07 13.15
N GLY A 15 -2.21 10.79 12.46
CA GLY A 15 -3.19 10.19 11.56
C GLY A 15 -2.61 9.85 10.18
N SER A 16 -1.45 10.42 9.81
CA SER A 16 -0.79 10.14 8.54
C SER A 16 -0.33 8.68 8.49
N PHE A 17 -0.72 7.97 7.44
CA PHE A 17 -0.38 6.56 7.29
C PHE A 17 0.10 6.28 5.87
N LYS A 18 1.32 5.77 5.75
CA LYS A 18 2.02 5.46 4.48
C LYS A 18 2.18 3.95 4.32
N PRO A 19 2.45 3.43 3.10
CA PRO A 19 2.62 2.00 2.90
C PRO A 19 3.73 1.39 3.79
N GLY A 20 4.82 2.13 4.03
CA GLY A 20 5.90 1.70 4.91
C GLY A 20 5.53 1.61 6.41
N ASN A 21 4.34 2.05 6.82
CA ASN A 21 3.83 1.85 8.17
C ASN A 21 3.05 0.54 8.34
N ILE A 22 2.79 -0.19 7.24
CA ILE A 22 2.07 -1.45 7.27
C ILE A 22 3.01 -2.54 7.78
N ASP A 23 2.53 -3.31 8.76
CA ASP A 23 3.16 -4.56 9.14
C ASP A 23 3.01 -5.58 7.99
N PRO A 24 4.12 -6.02 7.36
CA PRO A 24 4.08 -6.92 6.22
C PRO A 24 3.49 -8.30 6.55
N CYS A 25 3.45 -8.69 7.83
CA CYS A 25 2.98 -9.99 8.30
C CYS A 25 1.53 -9.98 8.81
N LEU A 26 0.91 -8.80 8.95
CA LEU A 26 -0.45 -8.67 9.48
C LEU A 26 -1.53 -9.23 8.53
N CYS A 27 -1.33 -9.08 7.22
CA CYS A 27 -2.36 -9.32 6.22
C CYS A 27 -1.85 -10.22 5.11
N THR A 28 -2.63 -11.23 4.72
CA THR A 28 -2.29 -12.11 3.58
C THR A 28 -2.41 -11.44 2.21
N HIS A 29 -3.22 -10.38 2.12
CA HIS A 29 -3.44 -9.63 0.88
C HIS A 29 -3.57 -8.14 1.22
N LEU A 30 -2.80 -7.30 0.55
CA LEU A 30 -2.91 -5.85 0.59
C LEU A 30 -3.57 -5.35 -0.69
N ILE A 31 -4.53 -4.43 -0.56
CA ILE A 31 -5.29 -3.88 -1.67
C ILE A 31 -5.13 -2.36 -1.66
N TYR A 32 -4.61 -1.80 -2.74
CA TYR A 32 -4.51 -0.35 -2.91
C TYR A 32 -5.85 0.25 -3.34
N ALA A 33 -6.35 1.22 -2.58
CA ALA A 33 -7.57 1.96 -2.87
C ALA A 33 -7.20 3.44 -3.11
N PHE A 34 -7.35 4.02 -4.30
CA PHE A 34 -7.96 3.48 -5.51
C PHE A 34 -7.07 3.74 -6.74
N ALA A 35 -7.35 3.01 -7.82
CA ALA A 35 -6.88 3.34 -9.15
C ALA A 35 -7.89 4.26 -9.86
N GLY A 36 -7.42 5.00 -10.86
CA GLY A 36 -8.22 5.81 -11.77
C GLY A 36 -8.53 5.09 -13.08
N MET A 37 -9.28 5.76 -13.96
CA MET A 37 -9.56 5.30 -15.32
C MET A 37 -9.51 6.48 -16.28
N GLN A 38 -8.84 6.29 -17.43
CA GLN A 38 -8.78 7.28 -18.50
C GLN A 38 -8.82 6.56 -19.84
N ASN A 39 -9.67 7.01 -20.77
CA ASN A 39 -9.85 6.37 -22.08
C ASN A 39 -10.13 4.85 -22.00
N ASN A 40 -10.96 4.44 -21.03
CA ASN A 40 -11.27 3.03 -20.74
C ASN A 40 -10.06 2.16 -20.34
N GLU A 41 -8.93 2.77 -20.02
CA GLU A 41 -7.74 2.10 -19.48
C GLU A 41 -7.56 2.46 -18.00
N ILE A 42 -6.99 1.53 -17.24
CA ILE A 42 -6.62 1.76 -15.84
C ILE A 42 -5.45 2.75 -15.76
N THR A 43 -5.52 3.67 -14.82
CA THR A 43 -4.44 4.63 -14.55
C THR A 43 -4.35 4.92 -13.05
N TYR A 44 -3.39 5.73 -12.61
CA TYR A 44 -3.31 6.21 -11.23
C TYR A 44 -4.33 7.34 -10.96
N THR A 45 -4.64 7.60 -9.69
CA THR A 45 -5.47 8.78 -9.34
C THR A 45 -4.62 10.05 -9.26
N HIS A 46 -3.39 9.91 -8.77
CA HIS A 46 -2.37 10.95 -8.74
C HIS A 46 -1.01 10.36 -9.13
N GLU A 47 -0.14 11.15 -9.76
CA GLU A 47 1.20 10.68 -10.18
C GLU A 47 2.02 10.13 -8.99
N GLN A 48 1.85 10.71 -7.80
CA GLN A 48 2.48 10.24 -6.57
C GLN A 48 2.09 8.81 -6.17
N ASP A 49 0.97 8.27 -6.66
CA ASP A 49 0.52 6.91 -6.36
C ASP A 49 1.54 5.88 -6.89
N LEU A 50 2.32 6.20 -7.92
CA LEU A 50 3.40 5.34 -8.42
C LEU A 50 4.44 5.02 -7.32
N ARG A 51 4.74 6.00 -6.46
CA ARG A 51 5.65 5.79 -5.31
C ARG A 51 4.99 4.93 -4.24
N ASP A 52 3.69 5.10 -4.04
CA ASP A 52 2.96 4.26 -3.10
C ASP A 52 2.87 2.80 -3.61
N TYR A 53 2.71 2.59 -4.92
CA TYR A 53 2.72 1.25 -5.53
C TYR A 53 4.06 0.55 -5.32
N GLU A 54 5.16 1.27 -5.55
CA GLU A 54 6.51 0.76 -5.31
C GLU A 54 6.68 0.35 -3.84
N ALA A 55 6.33 1.24 -2.91
CA ALA A 55 6.45 0.99 -1.48
C ALA A 55 5.55 -0.16 -0.99
N LEU A 56 4.29 -0.21 -1.43
CA LEU A 56 3.35 -1.27 -1.05
C LEU A 56 3.79 -2.63 -1.59
N ASN A 57 4.27 -2.68 -2.84
CA ASN A 57 4.74 -3.92 -3.45
C ASN A 57 6.06 -4.40 -2.84
N GLY A 58 6.92 -3.48 -2.40
CA GLY A 58 8.16 -3.82 -1.69
C GLY A 58 7.94 -4.56 -0.37
N LEU A 59 6.75 -4.42 0.25
CA LEU A 59 6.40 -5.19 1.46
C LEU A 59 6.40 -6.71 1.21
N LYS A 60 6.27 -7.17 -0.04
CA LYS A 60 6.36 -8.60 -0.37
C LYS A 60 7.73 -9.19 -0.05
N ASP A 61 8.80 -8.41 -0.19
CA ASP A 61 10.15 -8.88 0.11
C ASP A 61 10.35 -9.01 1.62
N SER A 62 9.76 -8.10 2.40
CA SER A 62 9.74 -8.14 3.86
C SER A 62 8.79 -9.21 4.42
N ALA A 63 7.75 -9.58 3.66
CA ALA A 63 6.73 -10.55 4.05
C ALA A 63 7.09 -12.02 3.72
N SER A 64 8.36 -12.32 3.41
CA SER A 64 8.75 -13.70 3.08
C SER A 64 8.30 -14.68 4.18
N GLU A 65 7.84 -15.88 3.78
CA GLU A 65 7.19 -16.85 4.69
C GLU A 65 8.03 -17.13 5.95
N ASN A 66 9.35 -17.15 5.82
CA ASN A 66 10.28 -17.39 6.92
C ASN A 66 10.42 -16.19 7.88
N VAL A 67 10.18 -14.95 7.43
CA VAL A 67 10.24 -13.75 8.27
C VAL A 67 8.97 -13.66 9.13
N CYS A 68 7.80 -13.86 8.52
CA CYS A 68 6.52 -13.75 9.23
C CYS A 68 6.20 -14.93 10.16
N GLN A 69 6.81 -16.10 9.96
CA GLN A 69 6.63 -17.25 10.86
C GLN A 69 7.51 -17.20 12.12
N ASN A 70 8.57 -16.38 12.11
CA ASN A 70 9.52 -16.25 13.23
C ASN A 70 9.32 -14.98 14.06
N GLN A 71 8.17 -14.32 13.90
CA GLN A 71 7.80 -13.08 14.60
C GLN A 71 6.63 -13.33 15.55
#